data_AF-A0A2D4KI96-F1
#
_entry.id   AF-A0A2D4KI96-F1
#
_cell.length_a   1.000
_cell.length_b   1.000
_cell.length_c   1.000
_cell.angle_alpha   90.00
_cell.angle_beta   90.00
_cell.angle_gamma   90.00
#
_symmetry.space_group_name_H-M   'P 1'
#
loop_
_entity.id
_entity.type
_entity.pdbx_description
1 polymer ?
#
loop_
_entity_poly.entity_id
_entity_poly.type
_entity_poly.pdbx_seq_one_letter_code
_entity_poly.pdbx_strand_id
1 'polypeptide(L)'
;SCHQFPHEDPEGASPYPEVDPYDITCYLLQGRRLPQPEYCPDSLYTVMLNCWTPSPEERPTFSSLIKEVEHIVACLKGDHYINLNVTYVNLDHGHPFPPLISQEEAFDSSGLNEEEDASVC
;
A
#
# COMPACT_ATOMS: atom_id res chain seq x y z
N SER A 1 -38.96 2.35 -10.88
CA SER A 1 -37.80 1.77 -11.57
C SER A 1 -36.58 2.57 -11.14
N CYS A 2 -36.06 2.27 -9.95
CA CYS A 2 -34.85 2.90 -9.44
C CYS A 2 -33.69 2.18 -10.12
N HIS A 3 -32.97 2.90 -10.97
CA HIS A 3 -31.74 2.39 -11.56
C HIS A 3 -30.73 2.30 -10.43
N GLN A 4 -30.39 1.06 -10.07
CA GLN A 4 -29.26 0.73 -9.23
C GLN A 4 -28.01 1.21 -9.97
N PHE A 5 -27.47 2.35 -9.57
CA PHE A 5 -26.10 2.71 -9.94
C PHE A 5 -25.17 1.63 -9.35
N PRO A 6 -24.14 1.18 -10.08
CA PRO A 6 -23.14 0.29 -9.51
C PRO A 6 -22.56 0.99 -8.28
N HIS A 7 -22.41 0.25 -7.19
CA HIS A 7 -21.68 0.70 -6.02
C HIS A 7 -20.23 0.96 -6.47
N GLU A 8 -19.92 2.22 -6.74
CA GLU A 8 -18.54 2.68 -6.75
C GLU A 8 -18.05 2.52 -5.30
N ASP A 9 -17.35 1.43 -4.99
CA ASP A 9 -16.70 1.27 -3.69
C ASP A 9 -15.70 2.43 -3.55
N PRO A 10 -15.90 3.37 -2.61
CA PRO A 10 -14.96 4.47 -2.46
C PRO A 10 -13.63 3.87 -2.04
N GLU A 11 -12.58 4.15 -2.81
CA GLU A 11 -11.21 3.78 -2.48
C GLU A 11 -10.87 4.36 -1.10
N GLY A 12 -10.83 3.48 -0.09
CA GLY A 12 -10.76 3.88 1.33
C GLY A 12 -11.99 3.52 2.18
N ALA A 13 -12.91 2.69 1.68
CA ALA A 13 -13.97 2.10 2.49
C ALA A 13 -13.39 1.30 3.67
N SER A 14 -14.15 1.26 4.77
CA SER A 14 -13.84 0.33 5.86
C SER A 14 -13.70 -1.07 5.29
N PRO A 15 -12.63 -1.83 5.58
CA PRO A 15 -12.40 -3.15 4.99
C PRO A 15 -13.56 -4.12 5.29
N TYR A 16 -14.26 -3.96 6.40
CA TYR A 16 -15.44 -4.77 6.68
C TYR A 16 -16.61 -3.86 7.01
N PRO A 17 -17.26 -3.23 6.02
CA PRO A 17 -18.29 -2.23 6.26
C PRO A 17 -19.58 -2.86 6.80
N GLU A 18 -19.81 -4.14 6.50
CA GLU A 18 -20.99 -4.90 6.93
C GLU A 18 -20.77 -5.70 8.23
N VAL A 19 -19.55 -5.74 8.75
CA VAL A 19 -19.23 -6.52 9.96
C VAL A 19 -19.11 -5.55 11.13
N ASP A 20 -19.86 -5.82 12.19
CA ASP A 20 -19.74 -5.06 13.42
C ASP A 20 -18.30 -5.16 13.98
N PRO A 21 -17.67 -4.05 14.40
CA PRO A 21 -16.32 -4.07 14.97
C PRO A 21 -16.13 -5.04 16.14
N TYR A 22 -17.19 -5.35 16.91
CA TYR A 22 -17.15 -6.32 18.00
C TYR A 22 -17.16 -7.78 17.51
N ASP A 23 -17.67 -8.04 16.31
CA ASP A 23 -17.79 -9.37 15.72
C ASP A 23 -16.64 -9.73 14.77
N ILE A 24 -15.74 -8.78 14.48
CA ILE A 24 -14.68 -8.97 13.48
C ILE A 24 -13.77 -10.15 13.78
N THR A 25 -13.44 -10.40 15.05
CA THR A 25 -12.61 -11.55 15.44
C THR A 25 -13.32 -12.87 15.11
N CYS A 26 -14.60 -12.99 15.45
CA CYS A 26 -15.42 -14.16 15.15
C CYS A 26 -15.54 -14.37 13.63
N TYR A 27 -15.73 -13.30 12.88
CA TYR A 27 -15.79 -13.32 11.42
C TYR A 27 -14.48 -13.87 10.80
N LEU A 28 -13.32 -13.37 11.24
CA LEU A 28 -12.02 -13.80 10.74
C LEU A 28 -11.67 -15.23 11.16
N LEU A 29 -12.09 -15.67 12.36
CA LEU A 29 -11.88 -17.05 12.83
C LEU A 29 -12.67 -18.08 12.02
N GLN A 30 -13.75 -17.68 11.35
CA GLN A 30 -14.47 -18.52 10.39
C GLN A 30 -13.74 -18.66 9.04
N GLY A 31 -12.52 -18.11 8.91
CA GLY A 31 -11.74 -18.15 7.68
C GLY A 31 -12.20 -17.14 6.62
N ARG A 32 -13.14 -16.25 6.95
CA ARG A 32 -13.61 -15.21 6.02
C ARG A 32 -12.58 -14.10 5.89
N ARG A 33 -12.41 -13.57 4.68
CA ARG A 33 -11.48 -12.48 4.36
C ARG A 33 -12.15 -11.51 3.39
N LEU A 34 -11.48 -10.39 3.14
CA LEU A 34 -11.87 -9.43 2.12
C LEU A 34 -12.02 -10.12 0.76
N PRO A 35 -13.10 -9.83 0.00
CA PRO A 35 -13.18 -10.26 -1.39
C PRO A 35 -12.07 -9.59 -2.23
N GLN A 36 -11.73 -10.21 -3.35
CA GLN A 36 -10.80 -9.62 -4.31
C GLN A 36 -11.42 -8.35 -4.94
N PRO A 37 -10.73 -7.20 -4.91
CA PRO A 37 -11.17 -6.00 -5.61
C PRO A 37 -11.18 -6.19 -7.13
N GLU A 38 -12.08 -5.48 -7.83
CA GLU A 38 -12.27 -5.60 -9.29
C GLU A 38 -10.99 -5.40 -10.12
N TYR A 39 -10.14 -4.47 -9.70
CA TYR A 39 -8.90 -4.12 -10.40
C TYR A 39 -7.65 -4.73 -9.77
N CYS A 40 -7.82 -5.66 -8.82
CA CYS A 40 -6.70 -6.34 -8.19
C CYS A 40 -6.33 -7.59 -9.01
N PRO A 41 -5.09 -7.73 -9.51
CA PRO A 41 -4.68 -8.93 -10.23
C PRO A 41 -4.65 -10.14 -9.28
N ASP A 42 -5.01 -11.31 -9.80
CA ASP A 42 -5.07 -12.57 -9.04
C ASP A 42 -3.76 -12.89 -8.31
N SER A 43 -2.62 -12.56 -8.92
CA SER A 43 -1.30 -12.73 -8.32
C SER A 43 -1.15 -11.91 -7.04
N LEU A 44 -1.60 -10.65 -7.04
CA LEU A 44 -1.55 -9.78 -5.86
C LEU A 44 -2.56 -10.22 -4.80
N TYR A 45 -3.75 -10.64 -5.20
CA TYR A 45 -4.74 -11.17 -4.26
C TYR A 45 -4.26 -12.47 -3.59
N THR A 46 -3.56 -13.33 -4.33
CA THR A 46 -2.91 -14.53 -3.76
C THR A 46 -1.88 -14.15 -2.68
N VAL A 47 -1.09 -13.09 -2.91
CA VAL A 47 -0.18 -12.57 -1.89
C VAL A 47 -0.94 -12.10 -0.64
N MET A 48 -2.06 -11.39 -0.80
CA MET A 48 -2.90 -10.98 0.33
C MET A 48 -3.43 -12.17 1.13
N LEU A 49 -3.91 -13.22 0.45
CA LEU A 49 -4.37 -14.45 1.11
C LEU A 49 -3.25 -15.12 1.92
N ASN A 50 -2.03 -15.19 1.37
CA ASN A 50 -0.87 -15.74 2.07
C ASN A 50 -0.48 -14.89 3.30
N CYS A 51 -0.63 -13.58 3.25
CA CYS A 51 -0.47 -12.70 4.41
C CYS A 51 -1.51 -12.97 5.51
N TRP A 52 -2.68 -13.48 5.13
CA TRP A 52 -3.83 -13.71 5.99
C TRP A 52 -3.97 -15.15 6.51
N THR A 53 -2.95 -15.97 6.30
CA THR A 53 -2.89 -17.35 6.79
C THR A 53 -3.12 -17.42 8.32
N PRO A 54 -3.98 -18.34 8.80
CA PRO A 54 -4.27 -18.49 10.22
C PRO A 54 -3.01 -18.78 11.04
N SER A 55 -2.14 -19.64 10.52
CA SER A 55 -0.81 -19.93 11.06
C SER A 55 0.12 -18.72 10.83
N PRO A 56 0.64 -18.07 11.88
CA PRO A 56 1.59 -16.97 11.74
C PRO A 56 2.91 -17.38 11.10
N GLU A 57 3.38 -18.60 11.37
CA GLU A 57 4.63 -19.17 10.85
C GLU A 57 4.58 -19.49 9.34
N GLU A 58 3.39 -19.70 8.79
CA GLU A 58 3.18 -19.89 7.35
C GLU A 58 3.10 -18.57 6.57
N ARG A 59 3.04 -17.42 7.25
CA ARG A 59 2.96 -16.12 6.59
C ARG A 59 4.29 -15.78 5.93
N PRO A 60 4.27 -15.16 4.73
CA PRO A 60 5.48 -14.76 4.05
C PRO A 60 6.24 -13.69 4.85
N THR A 61 7.56 -13.76 4.80
CA THR A 61 8.42 -12.72 5.38
C THR A 61 8.36 -11.45 4.53
N PHE A 62 8.66 -10.29 5.12
CA PHE A 62 8.75 -9.03 4.36
C PHE A 62 9.73 -9.12 3.19
N SER A 63 10.87 -9.80 3.35
CA SER A 63 11.83 -10.00 2.26
C SER A 63 11.26 -10.82 1.10
N SER A 64 10.38 -11.78 1.39
CA SER A 64 9.67 -12.54 0.35
C SER A 64 8.60 -11.67 -0.32
N LEU A 65 7.86 -10.89 0.48
CA LEU A 65 6.81 -10.00 -0.03
C LEU A 65 7.37 -8.94 -0.98
N ILE A 66 8.52 -8.34 -0.67
CA ILE A 66 9.19 -7.37 -1.55
C ILE A 66 9.44 -7.98 -2.93
N LYS A 67 10.06 -9.16 -2.98
CA LYS A 67 10.37 -9.85 -4.24
C LYS A 67 9.11 -10.17 -5.05
N GLU A 68 8.08 -10.66 -4.37
CA GLU A 68 6.82 -11.04 -5.02
C GLU A 68 6.10 -9.82 -5.59
N VAL A 69 6.02 -8.73 -4.82
CA VAL A 69 5.39 -7.48 -5.26
C VAL A 69 6.19 -6.82 -6.37
N GLU A 70 7.52 -6.81 -6.29
CA GLU A 70 8.40 -6.32 -7.38
C GLU A 70 8.17 -7.10 -8.67
N HIS A 71 8.03 -8.42 -8.59
CA HIS A 71 7.73 -9.27 -9.74
C HIS A 71 6.37 -8.92 -10.35
N ILE A 72 5.33 -8.82 -9.51
CA ILE A 72 3.98 -8.42 -9.95
C ILE A 72 4.02 -7.05 -10.63
N VAL A 73 4.67 -6.06 -10.01
CA VAL A 73 4.81 -4.71 -10.58
C VAL A 73 5.55 -4.74 -11.91
N ALA A 74 6.61 -5.54 -12.04
CA ALA A 74 7.34 -5.69 -13.30
C ALA A 74 6.44 -6.27 -14.41
N CYS A 75 5.55 -7.21 -14.08
CA CYS A 75 4.56 -7.76 -15.02
C CYS A 75 3.46 -6.76 -15.39
N LEU A 76 3.14 -5.81 -14.51
CA LEU A 76 2.13 -4.77 -14.76
C LEU A 76 2.68 -3.57 -15.54
N LYS A 77 4.00 -3.37 -15.59
CA LYS A 77 4.66 -2.28 -16.34
C LYS A 77 4.52 -2.54 -17.84
N GLY A 78 3.53 -1.90 -18.46
CA GLY A 78 3.35 -1.91 -19.92
C GLY A 78 1.96 -1.45 -20.35
N ASP A 79 0.90 -2.03 -19.78
CA ASP A 79 -0.46 -1.91 -20.37
C ASP A 79 -1.60 -1.68 -19.35
N HIS A 80 -1.35 -1.63 -18.03
CA HIS A 80 -2.43 -1.61 -17.01
C HIS A 80 -2.18 -0.68 -15.80
N TYR A 81 -1.46 0.44 -15.95
CA TYR A 81 -1.37 1.43 -14.86
C TYR A 81 -2.69 2.18 -14.72
N ILE A 82 -3.52 1.78 -13.76
CA ILE A 82 -4.74 2.50 -13.41
C ILE A 82 -4.34 3.70 -12.56
N ASN A 83 -4.56 4.90 -13.08
CA ASN A 83 -4.39 6.13 -12.33
C ASN A 83 -5.62 6.31 -11.44
N LEU A 84 -5.49 5.89 -10.18
CA LEU A 84 -6.52 6.02 -9.16
C LEU A 84 -6.34 7.36 -8.45
N ASN A 85 -7.36 8.24 -8.53
CA ASN A 85 -7.36 9.52 -7.83
C ASN A 85 -7.78 9.30 -6.37
N VAL A 86 -6.85 8.84 -5.53
CA VAL A 86 -7.16 8.49 -4.14
C VAL A 86 -6.90 9.65 -3.17
N THR A 87 -7.90 9.98 -2.35
CA THR A 87 -7.72 10.79 -1.12
C THR A 87 -7.96 9.94 0.11
N TYR A 88 -6.90 9.33 0.62
CA TYR A 88 -6.93 8.68 1.93
C TYR A 88 -7.12 9.73 3.02
N VAL A 89 -8.21 9.62 3.78
CA VAL A 89 -8.34 10.35 5.04
C VAL A 89 -7.24 9.82 5.99
N ASN A 90 -6.35 10.71 6.43
CA ASN A 90 -5.10 10.47 7.19
C ASN A 90 -3.77 10.35 6.40
N LEU A 91 -3.70 10.73 5.12
CA LEU A 91 -2.42 11.16 4.55
C LEU A 91 -2.26 12.67 4.76
N ASP A 92 -1.53 13.05 5.80
CA ASP A 92 -1.04 14.40 5.99
C ASP A 92 -0.01 14.73 4.87
N HIS A 93 -0.51 15.07 3.68
CA HIS A 93 0.16 15.84 2.61
C HIS A 93 1.67 15.59 2.44
N GLY A 94 2.08 14.33 2.45
CA GLY A 94 3.45 13.89 2.23
C GLY A 94 3.66 13.46 0.79
N HIS A 95 4.44 14.26 0.06
CA HIS A 95 5.08 14.05 -1.25
C HIS A 95 4.76 12.72 -1.99
N PRO A 96 4.26 12.75 -3.24
CA PRO A 96 4.15 11.54 -4.02
C PRO A 96 5.55 10.93 -4.22
N PHE A 97 5.71 9.69 -3.78
CA PHE A 97 6.87 8.86 -4.12
C PHE A 97 6.45 7.88 -5.23
N PRO A 98 7.32 7.57 -6.21
CA PRO A 98 8.72 7.99 -6.33
C PRO A 98 8.91 9.31 -7.10
N PRO A 99 9.88 10.17 -6.72
CA PRO A 99 10.39 11.18 -7.62
C PRO A 99 11.14 10.47 -8.75
N LEU A 100 10.85 10.85 -9.99
CA LEU A 100 11.66 10.46 -11.13
C LEU A 100 13.05 11.07 -10.94
N ILE A 101 14.02 10.26 -10.52
CA ILE A 101 15.42 10.60 -10.69
C ILE A 101 15.71 10.40 -12.18
N SER A 102 15.39 11.41 -12.97
CA SER A 102 16.01 11.62 -14.28
C SER A 102 17.37 12.27 -14.03
N GLN A 103 18.40 11.70 -14.64
CA GLN A 103 19.79 12.09 -14.53
C GLN A 103 20.04 13.53 -15.02
N GLU A 104 20.07 14.51 -14.11
CA GLU A 104 20.71 15.85 -14.18
C GLU A 104 20.01 16.69 -13.10
N GLU A 105 20.60 16.96 -11.95
CA GLU A 105 21.32 18.20 -11.62
C GLU A 105 21.89 17.92 -10.21
N ALA A 106 23.17 17.60 -10.06
CA ALA A 106 24.25 18.55 -9.83
C ALA A 106 24.90 18.23 -8.47
N PHE A 107 25.88 17.34 -8.53
CA PHE A 107 27.06 17.42 -7.68
C PHE A 107 27.71 18.79 -7.89
N ASP A 108 27.84 19.59 -6.84
CA ASP A 108 28.96 20.51 -6.61
C ASP A 108 29.06 20.80 -5.11
N SER A 109 29.83 20.01 -4.37
CA SER A 109 31.20 20.27 -3.91
C SER A 109 31.37 21.50 -2.99
N SER A 110 31.62 21.18 -1.71
CA SER A 110 32.62 21.76 -0.79
C SER A 110 32.71 23.28 -0.55
N GLY A 111 32.67 23.68 0.72
CA GLY A 111 33.29 24.95 1.15
C GLY A 111 32.92 25.44 2.56
N LEU A 112 33.66 24.95 3.56
CA LEU A 112 34.04 25.51 4.87
C LEU A 112 33.41 26.84 5.33
N ASN A 113 32.94 26.89 6.58
CA ASN A 113 33.29 27.90 7.60
C ASN A 113 33.14 27.26 8.99
N GLU A 114 34.25 27.19 9.72
CA GLU A 114 34.33 26.85 11.14
C GLU A 114 33.83 28.05 11.96
N GLU A 115 32.99 27.83 12.98
CA GLU A 115 33.03 28.68 14.17
C GLU A 115 32.58 27.91 15.41
N GLU A 116 33.50 27.92 16.35
CA GLU A 116 33.53 27.35 17.69
C GLU A 116 32.62 28.16 18.63
N ASP A 117 31.76 27.51 19.41
CA ASP A 117 31.66 27.81 20.84
C ASP A 117 31.01 26.62 21.58
N ALA A 118 31.86 25.93 22.33
CA ALA A 118 31.42 25.00 23.34
C ALA A 118 30.98 25.79 24.58
N SER A 119 29.69 25.78 24.89
CA SER A 119 29.21 26.14 26.22
C SER A 119 27.89 25.44 26.51
N VAL A 120 27.99 24.25 27.10
CA VAL A 120 26.89 23.57 27.81
C VAL A 120 27.35 23.39 29.24
N CYS A 121 26.59 23.98 30.16
CA CYS A 121 26.71 23.81 31.61
C CYS A 121 26.36 22.37 32.04
#